data_AF-A0A5K1A5D8-F1
#
_entry.id   AF-A0A5K1A5D8-F1
#
_cell.length_a   1.000
_cell.length_b   1.000
_cell.length_c   1.000
_cell.angle_alpha   90.00
_cell.angle_beta   90.00
_cell.angle_gamma   90.00
#
_symmetry.space_group_name_H-M   'P 1'
#
loop_
_entity.id
_entity.type
_entity.pdbx_description
1 polymer ?
#
loop_
_entity_poly.entity_id
_entity_poly.type
_entity_poly.pdbx_seq_one_letter_code
_entity_poly.pdbx_strand_id
1 'polypeptide(L)' 'NTRETAFAIRKLPLAKAKRYLEDVIAHKQAIPFRRFCGGVGRTAQAKIRHSNGQGRWPEKSAKFILNLLKSAESNAD' A
#
# COMPACT_ATOMS: atom_id res chain seq x y z
N ASN A 1 -4.53 7.10 -5.69
CA ASN A 1 -3.35 6.26 -5.40
C ASN A 1 -2.85 6.46 -3.98
N THR A 2 -2.27 7.61 -3.63
CA THR A 2 -1.66 7.84 -2.30
C THR A 2 -2.61 7.61 -1.11
N ARG A 3 -3.87 8.04 -1.21
CA ARG A 3 -4.89 7.75 -0.18
C ARG A 3 -5.10 6.26 0.07
N GLU A 4 -5.25 5.47 -1.00
CA GLU A 4 -5.48 4.03 -0.87
C GLU A 4 -4.23 3.32 -0.32
N THR A 5 -3.03 3.76 -0.73
CA THR A 5 -1.76 3.29 -0.18
C THR A 5 -1.63 3.58 1.32
N ALA A 6 -1.88 4.81 1.74
CA ALA A 6 -1.85 5.21 3.15
C ALA A 6 -2.92 4.47 3.97
N PHE A 7 -4.12 4.29 3.42
CA PHE A 7 -5.18 3.56 4.09
C PHE A 7 -4.84 2.07 4.26
N ALA A 8 -4.13 1.47 3.29
CA ALA A 8 -3.74 0.06 3.33
C ALA A 8 -2.71 -0.28 4.42
N ILE A 9 -1.95 0.71 4.90
CA ILE A 9 -1.00 0.55 6.02
C ILE A 9 -1.59 0.96 7.38
N ARG A 10 -2.83 1.46 7.42
CA ARG A 10 -3.47 1.93 8.65
C ARG A 10 -3.61 0.78 9.65
N LYS A 11 -3.25 1.02 10.91
CA LYS A 11 -3.24 0.04 12.02
C LYS A 11 -2.24 -1.12 11.84
N LEU A 12 -1.28 -1.02 10.91
CA LEU A 12 -0.17 -1.96 10.87
C LEU A 12 0.99 -1.47 11.76
N PRO A 13 1.72 -2.38 12.43
CA PRO A 13 2.99 -2.05 13.05
C PRO A 13 3.98 -1.49 12.01
N LEU A 14 4.87 -0.58 12.43
CA LEU A 14 5.80 0.12 11.54
C LEU A 14 6.63 -0.84 10.67
N ALA A 15 7.23 -1.87 11.27
CA ALA A 15 8.03 -2.87 10.55
C ALA A 15 7.22 -3.60 9.47
N LYS A 16 5.96 -3.95 9.77
CA LYS A 16 5.05 -4.62 8.84
C LYS A 16 4.59 -3.67 7.73
N ALA A 17 4.36 -2.40 8.05
CA ALA A 17 4.00 -1.38 7.08
C ALA A 17 5.12 -1.16 6.05
N LYS A 18 6.38 -1.03 6.50
CA LYS A 18 7.56 -0.90 5.63
C LYS A 18 7.70 -2.08 4.68
N ARG A 19 7.73 -3.30 5.24
CA ARG A 19 7.83 -4.52 4.43
C ARG A 19 6.69 -4.64 3.42
N TYR A 20 5.47 -4.28 3.80
CA TYR A 20 4.35 -4.29 2.88
C TYR A 20 4.52 -3.28 1.72
N LEU A 21 5.02 -2.08 1.98
CA LEU A 21 5.28 -1.09 0.93
C LEU A 21 6.42 -1.56 -0.01
N GLU A 22 7.44 -2.21 0.52
CA GLU A 22 8.50 -2.84 -0.29
C GLU A 22 7.96 -3.98 -1.16
N ASP A 23 7.11 -4.85 -0.61
CA ASP A 23 6.45 -5.91 -1.36
C ASP A 23 5.53 -5.36 -2.47
N VAL A 24 4.91 -4.20 -2.26
CA VAL A 24 4.12 -3.50 -3.29
C VAL A 24 5.02 -2.99 -4.41
N ILE A 25 6.18 -2.41 -4.07
CA ILE A 25 7.16 -1.95 -5.07
C ILE A 25 7.72 -3.14 -5.87
N ALA A 26 7.91 -4.28 -5.21
CA ALA A 26 8.34 -5.53 -5.84
C ALA A 26 7.21 -6.28 -6.57
N HIS A 27 6.01 -5.71 -6.68
CA HIS A 27 4.82 -6.33 -7.28
C HIS A 27 4.39 -7.67 -6.66
N LYS A 28 4.87 -8.00 -5.46
CA LYS A 28 4.52 -9.22 -4.72
C LYS A 28 3.15 -9.13 -4.06
N GLN A 29 2.75 -7.92 -3.65
CA GLN A 29 1.44 -7.67 -3.07
C GLN A 29 0.76 -6.44 -3.66
N ALA A 30 -0.52 -6.54 -3.97
CA ALA A 30 -1.31 -5.45 -4.52
C ALA A 30 -1.99 -4.64 -3.42
N ILE A 31 -2.12 -3.32 -3.65
CA ILE A 31 -2.91 -2.44 -2.80
C ILE A 31 -4.38 -2.52 -3.26
N PRO A 32 -5.32 -2.87 -2.36
CA PRO A 32 -6.73 -2.88 -2.70
C PRO A 32 -7.26 -1.45 -2.84
N PHE A 33 -8.00 -1.18 -3.93
CA PHE A 33 -8.65 0.10 -4.17
C PHE A 33 -10.12 0.00 -3.74
N ARG A 34 -10.53 0.84 -2.78
CA ARG A 34 -11.88 0.78 -2.19
C ARG A 34 -12.76 1.95 -2.61
N ARG A 35 -12.24 3.19 -2.52
CA ARG A 35 -13.03 4.40 -2.80
C ARG A 35 -12.90 4.86 -4.24
N PHE A 36 -11.68 5.00 -4.71
CA PHE A 36 -11.39 5.50 -6.06
C PHE A 36 -11.06 4.33 -6.99
N CYS A 37 -12.05 3.47 -7.26
CA CYS A 37 -11.87 2.22 -8.00
C CYS A 37 -12.40 2.25 -9.46
N GLY A 38 -12.80 3.41 -9.99
CA GLY A 38 -13.20 3.56 -11.38
C GLY A 38 -12.08 3.17 -12.35
N GLY A 39 -12.34 2.23 -13.26
CA GLY A 39 -11.36 1.73 -14.23
C GLY A 39 -10.21 0.91 -13.65
N VAL A 40 -10.31 0.44 -12.40
CA VAL A 40 -9.26 -0.37 -11.77
C VAL A 40 -9.47 -1.85 -12.09
N GLY A 41 -8.44 -2.46 -12.70
CA GLY A 41 -8.40 -3.89 -12.99
C GLY A 41 -8.45 -4.75 -11.72
N ARG A 42 -8.86 -6.01 -11.90
CA ARG A 42 -8.95 -7.00 -10.82
C ARG A 42 -7.68 -7.85 -10.79
N THR A 43 -7.20 -8.16 -9.59
CA THR A 43 -6.03 -9.03 -9.37
C THR A 43 -6.27 -9.97 -8.21
N ALA A 44 -5.81 -11.22 -8.32
CA ALA A 44 -5.95 -12.23 -7.27
C ALA A 44 -5.30 -11.80 -5.95
N GLN A 45 -4.17 -11.07 -6.03
CA GLN A 45 -3.48 -10.53 -4.87
C GLN A 45 -4.34 -9.56 -4.05
N ALA A 46 -5.18 -8.76 -4.72
CA ALA A 46 -6.08 -7.82 -4.05
C ALA A 46 -7.27 -8.54 -3.41
N LYS A 47 -7.70 -9.68 -3.97
CA LYS A 47 -8.79 -10.51 -3.44
C LYS A 47 -8.50 -11.01 -2.02
N ILE A 48 -7.23 -11.27 -1.70
CA ILE A 48 -6.79 -11.68 -0.36
C ILE A 48 -7.10 -10.61 0.70
N ARG A 49 -7.04 -9.32 0.31
CA ARG A 49 -7.19 -8.18 1.23
C ARG A 49 -8.52 -7.45 1.09
N HIS A 50 -9.28 -7.70 0.03
CA HIS A 50 -10.55 -7.03 -0.24
C HIS A 50 -11.44 -7.79 -1.23
N SER A 51 -12.73 -7.88 -0.92
CA SER A 51 -13.71 -8.71 -1.65
C SER A 51 -13.93 -8.28 -3.11
N ASN A 52 -13.79 -6.99 -3.44
CA ASN A 52 -13.97 -6.53 -4.83
C ASN A 52 -12.87 -7.05 -5.78
N GLY A 53 -11.74 -7.52 -5.24
CA GLY A 53 -10.58 -7.98 -6.01
C GLY A 53 -9.91 -6.91 -6.88
N GLN A 54 -10.27 -5.63 -6.74
CA GLN A 54 -9.67 -4.52 -7.48
C GLN A 54 -8.44 -4.01 -6.74
N GLY A 55 -7.30 -3.95 -7.44
CA GLY A 55 -6.06 -3.46 -6.86
C GLY A 55 -4.98 -3.16 -7.88
N ARG A 56 -3.99 -2.37 -7.44
CA ARG A 56 -2.84 -1.96 -8.26
C ARG A 56 -1.58 -1.90 -7.40
N TRP A 57 -0.44 -1.67 -8.04
CA TRP A 57 0.85 -1.43 -7.41
C TRP A 57 1.28 0.02 -7.63
N PRO A 58 0.81 0.97 -6.82
CA PRO A 58 1.14 2.38 -6.98
C PRO A 58 2.57 2.66 -6.47
N GLU A 59 3.59 2.30 -7.24
CA GLU A 59 5.00 2.41 -6.85
C GLU A 59 5.39 3.81 -6.36
N LYS A 60 5.05 4.86 -7.12
CA LYS A 60 5.42 6.24 -6.79
C LYS A 60 4.86 6.66 -5.42
N SER A 61 3.59 6.32 -5.16
CA SER A 61 2.95 6.59 -3.87
C SER A 61 3.55 5.74 -2.75
N ALA A 62 3.88 4.47 -3.01
CA ALA A 62 4.49 3.59 -2.03
C ALA A 62 5.89 4.06 -1.62
N LYS A 63 6.74 4.45 -2.58
CA LYS A 63 8.07 5.03 -2.35
C LYS A 63 7.99 6.31 -1.51
N PHE A 64 7.07 7.21 -1.85
CA PHE A 64 6.88 8.45 -1.10
C PHE A 64 6.50 8.19 0.37
N ILE A 65 5.52 7.31 0.61
CA ILE A 65 5.08 6.98 1.97
C ILE A 65 6.18 6.23 2.74
N LEU A 66 6.93 5.35 2.09
CA LEU A 66 8.05 4.65 2.72
C LEU A 66 9.11 5.64 3.22
N ASN A 67 9.43 6.66 2.42
CA ASN A 67 10.37 7.71 2.84
C ASN A 67 9.82 8.54 4.01
N LEU A 68 8.53 8.84 4.01
CA LEU A 68 7.88 9.53 5.13
C LEU A 68 7.93 8.70 6.41
N LEU A 69 7.69 7.39 6.32
CA LEU A 69 7.78 6.48 7.47
C LEU A 69 9.22 6.37 8.02
N LYS A 70 10.23 6.34 7.15
CA LYS A 70 11.64 6.34 7.56
C LYS A 70 12.01 7.64 8.27
N SER A 71 11.58 8.78 7.73
CA SER A 71 11.83 10.10 8.33
C SER A 71 11.13 10.24 9.69
N ALA A 72 9.89 9.73 9.81
CA ALA A 72 9.15 9.76 11.07
C ALA A 72 9.76 8.85 12.15
N GLU A 73 10.34 7.71 11.76
CA GLU A 73 11.08 6.84 12.68
C GLU A 73 12.36 7.52 13.17
N SER A 74 13.15 8.12 12.27
CA SER A 74 14.36 8.85 12.64
C SER A 74 14.11 10.08 13.53
N ASN A 75 12.88 10.62 13.52
CA ASN A 75 12.48 11.72 14.39
C ASN A 75 11.91 11.24 15.74
N ALA A 76 11.60 9.95 15.87
CA ALA A 76 11.05 9.36 17.09
C ALA A 76 12.12 8.70 17.98
N ASP A 77 13.32 8.53 17.43
CA ASP A 77 14.58 8.31 18.16
C ASP A 77 15.16 9.67 18.62
#